data_AF-A0A960RQ76-F1
#
_entry.id   AF-A0A960RQ76-F1
#
_cell.length_a   1.000
_cell.length_b   1.000
_cell.length_c   1.000
_cell.angle_alpha   90.00
_cell.angle_beta   90.00
_cell.angle_gamma   90.00
#
_symmetry.space_group_name_H-M   'P 1'
#
loop_
_entity.id
_entity.type
_entity.pdbx_description
1 polymer ?
#
loop_
_entity_poly.entity_id
_entity_poly.type
_entity_poly.pdbx_seq_one_letter_code
_entity_poly.pdbx_strand_id
1 'polypeptide(L)' 'MRMLCYLLAFFSAFTCFADDSEVAKKSIVVVICSYNNQEYYRKNLQTVLDQEYAHFRVIYVDDCSPDGTGEAV' A
#
# COMPACT_ATOMS: atom_id res chain seq x y z
N MET A 1 -32.00 15.59 33.14
CA MET A 1 -31.58 16.60 32.14
C MET A 1 -30.06 16.82 32.16
N ARG A 2 -29.24 15.75 32.07
CA ARG A 2 -27.77 15.83 31.98
C ARG A 2 -27.12 14.69 31.15
N MET A 3 -27.91 13.73 30.65
CA MET A 3 -27.39 12.56 29.91
C MET A 3 -27.38 12.77 28.38
N LEU A 4 -28.15 13.71 27.86
CA LEU A 4 -28.28 13.93 26.41
C LEU A 4 -27.10 14.72 25.79
N CYS A 5 -26.30 15.43 26.62
CA CYS A 5 -25.20 16.26 26.12
C CYS A 5 -23.92 15.47 25.77
N TYR A 6 -23.75 14.24 26.29
CA TYR A 6 -22.56 13.43 26.01
C TYR A 6 -22.64 12.66 24.68
N LEU A 7 -23.84 12.40 24.15
CA LEU A 7 -24.02 11.68 22.88
C LEU A 7 -23.69 12.55 21.65
N LEU A 8 -23.87 13.87 21.73
CA LEU A 8 -23.52 14.80 20.66
C LEU A 8 -22.03 15.13 20.61
N ALA A 9 -21.32 15.01 21.74
CA ALA A 9 -19.87 15.22 21.82
C ALA A 9 -19.06 14.03 21.27
N PHE A 10 -19.68 12.85 21.09
CA PHE A 10 -19.03 11.69 20.47
C PHE A 10 -19.01 11.74 18.94
N PHE A 11 -19.93 12.50 18.32
CA PHE A 11 -20.06 12.55 16.86
C PHE A 11 -19.16 13.60 16.20
N SER A 12 -18.74 14.64 16.94
CA SER A 12 -17.89 15.73 16.40
C SER A 12 -16.39 15.45 16.47
N ALA A 13 -15.95 14.38 17.16
CA ALA A 13 -14.55 13.99 17.24
C ALA A 13 -14.12 12.98 16.16
N PHE A 14 -15.06 12.44 15.38
CA PHE A 14 -14.77 11.40 14.38
C PHE A 14 -14.61 11.91 12.94
N THR A 15 -14.89 13.18 12.68
CA THR A 15 -14.64 13.80 11.38
C THR A 15 -13.64 14.93 11.50
N CYS A 16 -12.44 14.63 12.04
CA CYS A 16 -11.26 15.28 11.51
C CYS A 16 -11.06 14.68 10.12
N PHE A 17 -11.79 15.20 9.13
CA PHE A 17 -11.43 14.95 7.74
C PHE A 17 -10.05 15.57 7.57
N ALA A 18 -9.03 14.70 7.59
CA ALA A 18 -7.70 15.07 7.13
C ALA A 18 -7.88 15.60 5.71
N ASP A 19 -7.64 16.89 5.55
CA ASP A 19 -7.71 17.58 4.28
C ASP A 19 -6.62 17.00 3.38
N ASP A 20 -6.96 15.97 2.59
CA ASP A 20 -6.13 15.52 1.47
C ASP A 20 -6.33 16.56 0.37
N SER A 21 -5.77 17.77 0.58
CA SER A 21 -5.74 18.80 -0.44
C SER A 21 -5.18 18.15 -1.72
N GLU A 22 -5.95 18.15 -2.80
CA GLU A 22 -5.65 17.46 -4.07
C GLU A 22 -4.43 18.07 -4.77
N VAL A 23 -3.23 17.88 -4.21
CA VAL A 23 -1.97 18.08 -4.90
C VAL A 23 -1.86 16.95 -5.91
N ALA A 24 -1.70 17.28 -7.20
CA ALA A 24 -1.59 16.29 -8.27
C ALA A 24 -0.60 15.17 -7.91
N LYS A 25 -1.15 13.97 -7.63
CA LYS A 25 -0.37 12.81 -7.18
C LYS A 25 0.54 12.34 -8.32
N LYS A 26 1.83 12.20 -8.05
CA LYS A 26 2.86 11.83 -9.04
C LYS A 26 2.81 10.34 -9.38
N SER A 27 2.82 9.96 -10.66
CA SER A 27 2.93 8.54 -11.00
C SER A 27 4.34 8.00 -10.67
N ILE A 28 4.40 6.86 -9.99
CA ILE A 28 5.65 6.17 -9.61
C ILE A 28 5.75 4.82 -10.33
N VAL A 29 6.97 4.39 -10.62
CA VAL A 29 7.28 3.04 -11.10
C VAL A 29 8.23 2.38 -10.13
N VAL A 30 7.80 1.27 -9.53
CA VAL A 30 8.64 0.46 -8.65
C VAL A 30 9.23 -0.67 -9.49
N VAL A 31 10.55 -0.70 -9.65
CA VAL A 31 11.23 -1.79 -10.35
C VAL A 31 11.88 -2.70 -9.31
N ILE A 32 11.51 -3.98 -9.33
CA ILE A 32 12.00 -4.99 -8.40
C ILE A 32 12.84 -5.96 -9.21
N CYS A 33 14.16 -5.87 -9.08
CA CYS A 33 15.08 -6.85 -9.64
C CYS A 33 15.26 -7.98 -8.62
N SER A 34 14.92 -9.21 -9.01
CA SER A 34 14.89 -10.37 -8.12
C SER A 34 15.77 -11.49 -8.62
N TYR A 35 16.46 -12.15 -7.69
CA TYR A 35 17.27 -13.34 -7.94
C TYR A 35 17.18 -14.27 -6.73
N ASN A 36 16.92 -15.56 -6.94
CA ASN A 36 16.77 -16.57 -5.89
C ASN A 36 15.77 -16.18 -4.78
N ASN A 37 14.57 -15.75 -5.17
CA ASN A 37 13.59 -15.15 -4.26
C ASN A 37 12.31 -15.98 -4.11
N GLN A 38 12.36 -17.27 -4.45
CA GLN A 38 11.20 -18.17 -4.45
C GLN A 38 10.46 -18.23 -3.12
N GLU A 39 11.17 -18.07 -2.00
CA GLU A 39 10.58 -18.09 -0.66
C GLU A 39 9.89 -16.77 -0.30
N TYR A 40 10.33 -15.63 -0.85
CA TYR A 40 9.92 -14.29 -0.38
C TYR A 40 9.20 -13.44 -1.42
N TYR A 41 9.13 -13.85 -2.69
CA TYR A 41 8.52 -13.04 -3.77
C TYR A 41 7.12 -12.55 -3.40
N ARG A 42 6.29 -13.42 -2.78
CA ARG A 42 4.93 -13.08 -2.35
C ARG A 42 4.92 -12.00 -1.29
N LYS A 43 5.74 -12.14 -0.24
CA LYS A 43 5.83 -11.14 0.83
C LYS A 43 6.35 -9.82 0.27
N ASN A 44 7.37 -9.87 -0.57
CA ASN A 44 7.95 -8.70 -1.23
C ASN A 44 6.90 -7.94 -2.07
N LEU A 45 6.22 -8.62 -2.99
CA LEU A 45 5.14 -8.02 -3.79
C LEU A 45 4.02 -7.46 -2.92
N GLN A 46 3.55 -8.23 -1.94
CA GLN A 46 2.48 -7.81 -1.04
C GLN A 46 2.83 -6.50 -0.32
N THR A 47 4.07 -6.37 0.20
CA THR A 47 4.48 -5.12 0.86
C THR A 47 4.44 -3.89 -0.06
N VAL A 48 4.69 -4.06 -1.35
CA VAL A 48 4.63 -2.97 -2.34
C VAL A 48 3.19 -2.70 -2.78
N LEU A 49 2.35 -3.72 -2.86
CA LEU A 49 0.94 -3.59 -3.26
C LEU A 49 0.06 -3.01 -2.14
N ASP A 50 0.41 -3.23 -0.86
CA ASP A 50 -0.33 -2.75 0.31
C ASP A 50 -0.05 -1.28 0.67
N GLN A 51 0.61 -0.53 -0.21
CA GLN A 51 0.89 0.89 0.02
C GLN A 51 -0.41 1.72 -0.06
N GLU A 52 -0.58 2.67 0.86
CA GLU A 52 -1.72 3.61 0.84
C GLU A 52 -1.70 4.53 -0.39
N TYR A 53 -0.53 4.67 -1.04
CA TYR A 53 -0.37 5.47 -2.23
C TYR A 53 -0.84 4.73 -3.48
N ALA A 54 -1.92 5.20 -4.13
CA ALA A 54 -2.52 4.46 -5.26
C ALA A 54 -1.86 4.66 -6.64
N HIS A 55 -1.02 5.70 -6.83
CA HIS A 55 -0.54 6.10 -8.16
C HIS A 55 0.81 5.49 -8.53
N PHE A 56 0.91 4.16 -8.49
CA PHE A 56 2.13 3.47 -8.91
C PHE A 56 1.84 2.20 -9.71
N ARG A 57 2.87 1.72 -10.41
CA ARG A 57 2.89 0.38 -11.00
C ARG A 57 4.18 -0.32 -10.62
N VAL A 58 4.16 -1.64 -10.63
CA VAL A 58 5.31 -2.49 -10.32
C VAL A 58 5.79 -3.20 -11.58
N ILE A 59 7.09 -3.22 -11.78
CA ILE A 59 7.77 -4.06 -12.78
C ILE A 59 8.65 -5.03 -12.00
N TYR A 60 8.30 -6.30 -12.02
CA TYR A 60 9.11 -7.35 -11.43
C TYR A 60 9.98 -7.97 -12.50
N VAL A 61 11.28 -8.05 -12.26
CA VAL A 61 12.27 -8.59 -13.19
C VAL A 61 13.00 -9.72 -12.49
N ASP A 62 12.79 -10.94 -12.96
CA ASP A 62 13.59 -12.09 -12.56
C ASP A 62 14.92 -12.10 -13.32
N ASP A 63 16.04 -12.18 -12.59
CA ASP A 63 17.40 -12.21 -13.15
C ASP A 63 17.85 -13.66 -13.41
N CYS A 64 17.04 -14.41 -14.15
CA CYS A 64 17.29 -15.81 -14.52
C CYS A 64 17.52 -16.71 -13.29
N SER A 65 16.59 -16.66 -12.32
CA SER A 65 16.75 -17.44 -11.09
C SER A 65 16.60 -18.95 -11.34
N PRO A 66 17.52 -19.79 -10.85
CA PRO A 66 17.43 -21.24 -10.98
C PRO A 66 16.43 -21.90 -10.01
N ASP A 67 15.89 -21.15 -9.05
CA ASP A 67 15.06 -21.66 -7.95
C ASP A 67 13.55 -21.67 -8.25
N GLY A 68 13.16 -21.33 -9.48
CA GLY A 68 11.76 -21.25 -9.89
C GLY A 68 11.10 -19.90 -9.62
N THR A 69 11.86 -18.87 -9.22
CA THR A 69 11.31 -17.52 -8.96
C THR A 69 10.58 -16.99 -10.20
N GLY A 70 11.18 -17.08 -11.39
CA GLY A 70 10.60 -16.56 -12.62
C GLY A 70 9.24 -17.17 -12.97
N GLU A 71 9.01 -18.45 -12.66
CA GLU A 71 7.73 -19.14 -12.87
C GLU A 71 6.69 -18.82 -11.79
N ALA A 72 7.12 -18.37 -10.61
CA ALA A 72 6.25 -18.12 -9.47
C ALA A 72 5.62 -16.72 -9.48
N VAL A 73 6.22 -15.76 -10.18
CA VAL A 73 5.82 -14.34 -10.18
C VAL A 73 4.92 -13.98 -11.36
#